data_AF-A0A848FK43-F1
#
_entry.id   AF-A0A848FK43-F1
#
_cell.length_a   1.000
_cell.length_b   1.000
_cell.length_c   1.000
_cell.angle_alpha   90.00
_cell.angle_beta   90.00
_cell.angle_gamma   90.00
#
_symmetry.space_group_name_H-M   'P 1'
#
loop_
_entity.id
_entity.type
_entity.pdbx_description
1 polymer ?
#
loop_
_entity_poly.entity_id
_entity_poly.type
_entity_poly.pdbx_seq_one_letter_code
_entity_poly.pdbx_strand_id
1 'polypeptide(L)'
;MNTPGTITVKKPAYLKKHFEFWHDNELLAEINYPSSFKSDAVVTIGDKKWVLKKTGFWKTKLEIKAEQSPYTLESYPINWNKKLEIRYQDGNTYKMKRTAVFKAEYAWLDAQQKPVISILSRSHSKSERGKVQIHATPVAEYMLLLMIGWYTVIHTEEQSAAVIAST
;
A
#
# COMPACT_ATOMS: atom_id res chain seq x y z
N MET A 1 17.19 7.38 8.41
CA MET A 1 17.17 6.23 7.48
C MET A 1 17.66 6.71 6.12
N ASN A 2 18.90 6.39 5.74
CA ASN A 2 19.30 6.32 4.33
C ASN A 2 18.76 4.97 3.84
N THR A 3 18.10 4.82 2.68
CA THR A 3 18.72 4.88 1.36
C THR A 3 17.65 5.02 0.26
N PRO A 4 17.89 5.74 -0.85
CA PRO A 4 17.23 5.46 -2.11
C PRO A 4 17.55 4.01 -2.52
N GLY A 5 16.53 3.16 -2.66
CA GLY A 5 16.77 1.73 -2.81
C GLY A 5 15.55 0.96 -3.31
N THR A 6 15.79 -0.27 -3.77
CA THR A 6 14.72 -1.19 -4.15
C THR A 6 14.27 -1.96 -2.91
N ILE A 7 12.98 -1.94 -2.63
CA ILE A 7 12.34 -2.78 -1.63
C ILE A 7 11.71 -3.98 -2.35
N THR A 8 12.00 -5.18 -1.87
CA THR A 8 11.42 -6.42 -2.38
C THR A 8 10.23 -6.80 -1.52
N VAL A 9 9.09 -7.08 -2.15
CA VAL A 9 7.89 -7.53 -1.44
C VAL A 9 7.79 -9.04 -1.53
N LYS A 10 7.74 -9.70 -0.38
CA LYS A 10 7.65 -11.16 -0.28
C LYS A 10 6.32 -11.57 0.34
N LYS A 11 5.84 -12.77 0.01
CA LYS A 11 4.72 -13.46 0.64
C LYS A 11 5.23 -14.80 1.19
N PRO A 12 5.65 -14.86 2.46
CA PRO A 12 6.36 -16.02 3.00
C PRO A 12 5.46 -17.26 3.12
N ALA A 13 4.15 -17.08 3.29
CA ALA A 13 3.18 -18.15 3.37
C ALA A 13 2.10 -17.99 2.30
N TYR A 14 1.97 -18.97 1.41
CA TYR A 14 1.04 -18.91 0.27
C TYR A 14 -0.43 -18.73 0.70
N LEU A 15 -0.87 -19.44 1.74
CA LEU A 15 -2.25 -19.43 2.22
C LEU A 15 -2.59 -18.21 3.09
N LYS A 16 -1.59 -17.55 3.68
CA LYS A 16 -1.81 -16.36 4.50
C LYS A 16 -1.71 -15.13 3.62
N LYS A 17 -2.61 -14.17 3.84
CA LYS A 17 -2.51 -12.85 3.25
C LYS A 17 -1.58 -12.02 4.14
N HIS A 18 -0.29 -12.35 4.08
CA HIS A 18 0.80 -11.73 4.82
C HIS A 18 1.91 -11.34 3.84
N PHE A 19 2.39 -10.11 3.93
CA PHE A 19 3.39 -9.55 3.04
C PHE A 19 4.49 -8.87 3.84
N GLU A 20 5.73 -9.10 3.43
CA GLU A 20 6.92 -8.55 4.06
C GLU A 20 7.68 -7.66 3.07
N PHE A 21 8.21 -6.55 3.57
CA PHE A 21 8.90 -5.54 2.78
C PHE A 21 10.36 -5.49 3.21
N TRP A 22 11.22 -5.98 2.33
CA TRP A 22 12.64 -6.17 2.59
C TRP A 22 13.47 -5.17 1.80
N HIS A 23 14.42 -4.50 2.45
CA HIS A 23 15.49 -3.78 1.78
C HIS A 23 16.81 -4.49 2.09
N ASP A 24 17.49 -4.94 1.04
CA ASP A 24 18.64 -5.85 1.14
C ASP A 24 18.29 -7.08 1.99
N ASN A 25 18.68 -7.09 3.28
CA ASN A 25 18.37 -8.17 4.22
C ASN A 25 17.72 -7.67 5.52
N GLU A 26 17.19 -6.45 5.51
CA GLU A 26 16.47 -5.84 6.62
C GLU A 26 14.97 -5.84 6.34
N LEU A 27 14.19 -6.34 7.29
CA LEU A 27 12.74 -6.25 7.26
C LEU A 27 12.32 -4.85 7.71
N LEU A 28 11.73 -4.08 6.78
CA LEU A 28 11.32 -2.71 7.06
C LEU A 28 9.89 -2.61 7.57
N ALA A 29 9.00 -3.44 7.02
CA ALA A 29 7.57 -3.38 7.31
C ALA A 29 6.85 -4.68 6.94
N GLU A 30 5.65 -4.82 7.46
CA GLU A 30 4.76 -5.95 7.20
C GLU A 30 3.31 -5.50 7.02
N ILE A 31 2.58 -6.25 6.19
CA ILE A 31 1.12 -6.17 6.08
C ILE A 31 0.54 -7.56 6.34
N ASN A 32 -0.23 -7.68 7.41
CA ASN A 32 -0.91 -8.92 7.79
C ASN A 32 -2.43 -8.71 7.79
N TYR A 33 -3.17 -9.67 7.25
CA TYR A 33 -4.63 -9.71 7.34
C TYR A 33 -5.02 -10.76 8.38
N PRO A 34 -5.59 -10.35 9.54
CA PRO A 34 -5.91 -11.28 10.63
C PRO A 34 -6.89 -12.39 10.24
N SER A 35 -7.67 -12.19 9.18
CA SER A 35 -8.56 -13.17 8.60
C SER A 35 -8.60 -13.00 7.09
N SER A 36 -8.56 -14.11 6.35
CA SER A 36 -8.66 -14.11 4.88
C SER A 36 -10.00 -13.58 4.37
N PHE A 37 -11.03 -13.51 5.22
CA PHE A 37 -12.37 -12.99 4.88
C PHE A 37 -12.56 -11.51 5.22
N LYS A 38 -11.61 -10.89 5.95
CA LYS A 38 -11.68 -9.47 6.30
C LYS A 38 -10.78 -8.65 5.36
N SER A 39 -11.26 -7.47 4.97
CA SER A 39 -10.50 -6.49 4.19
C SER A 39 -9.59 -5.61 5.06
N ASP A 40 -9.75 -5.68 6.37
CA ASP A 40 -8.96 -4.94 7.36
C ASP A 40 -7.54 -5.51 7.39
N ALA A 41 -6.55 -4.67 7.15
CA ALA A 41 -5.14 -5.03 7.22
C ALA A 41 -4.48 -4.36 8.41
N VAL A 42 -3.59 -5.12 9.05
CA VAL A 42 -2.67 -4.63 10.06
C VAL A 42 -1.32 -4.38 9.39
N VAL A 43 -0.82 -3.17 9.57
CA VAL A 43 0.46 -2.70 9.06
C VAL A 43 1.41 -2.52 10.24
N THR A 44 2.62 -3.07 10.15
CA THR A 44 3.68 -2.87 11.14
C THR A 44 4.88 -2.23 10.46
N ILE A 45 5.42 -1.15 11.03
CA ILE A 45 6.65 -0.48 10.57
C ILE A 45 7.52 -0.21 11.80
N GLY A 46 8.61 -0.95 11.95
CA GLY A 46 9.34 -1.00 13.22
C GLY A 46 8.39 -1.35 14.38
N ASP A 47 8.41 -0.55 15.45
CA ASP A 47 7.55 -0.75 16.63
C ASP A 47 6.15 -0.12 16.52
N LYS A 48 5.83 0.48 15.37
CA LYS A 48 4.56 1.18 15.15
C LYS A 48 3.58 0.33 14.36
N LYS A 49 2.29 0.49 14.63
CA LYS A 49 1.23 -0.32 14.06
C LYS A 49 0.04 0.52 13.62
N TRP A 50 -0.47 0.23 12.43
CA TRP A 50 -1.64 0.86 11.86
C TRP A 50 -2.65 -0.18 11.41
N VAL A 51 -3.93 0.16 11.47
CA VAL A 51 -5.01 -0.61 10.85
C VAL A 51 -5.51 0.16 9.65
N LEU A 52 -5.46 -0.49 8.48
CA LEU A 52 -6.00 0.01 7.23
C LEU A 52 -7.33 -0.68 6.93
N LYS A 53 -8.36 0.12 6.65
CA LYS A 53 -9.70 -0.40 6.40
C LYS A 53 -10.39 0.37 5.27
N LYS A 54 -11.02 -0.35 4.34
CA LYS A 54 -11.98 0.26 3.41
C LYS A 54 -13.37 0.25 4.02
N THR A 55 -14.01 1.43 4.12
CA THR A 55 -15.37 1.58 4.64
C THR A 55 -16.28 2.28 3.63
N GLY A 56 -17.61 2.11 3.80
CA GLY A 56 -18.64 2.82 3.04
C GLY A 56 -19.24 2.03 1.87
N PHE A 57 -20.57 1.93 1.85
CA PHE A 57 -21.36 1.28 0.79
C PHE A 57 -21.65 2.22 -0.40
N TRP A 58 -21.69 3.55 -0.17
CA TRP A 58 -22.04 4.55 -1.19
C TRP A 58 -20.87 5.46 -1.59
N LYS A 59 -19.93 5.72 -0.68
CA LYS A 59 -18.68 6.43 -0.93
C LYS A 59 -17.57 5.66 -0.24
N THR A 60 -16.76 4.93 -1.00
CA THR A 60 -15.65 4.16 -0.43
C THR A 60 -14.62 5.12 0.17
N LYS A 61 -14.22 4.87 1.41
CA LYS A 61 -13.16 5.58 2.12
C LYS A 61 -12.08 4.59 2.53
N LEU A 62 -10.85 5.06 2.65
CA LEU A 62 -9.75 4.38 3.34
C LEU A 62 -9.60 5.03 4.72
N GLU A 63 -9.82 4.26 5.76
CA GLU A 63 -9.54 4.62 7.14
C GLU A 63 -8.17 4.08 7.55
N ILE A 64 -7.39 4.92 8.21
CA ILE A 64 -6.04 4.63 8.71
C ILE A 64 -6.03 4.95 10.19
N LYS A 65 -5.92 3.93 11.03
CA LYS A 65 -5.91 4.07 12.48
C LYS A 65 -4.54 3.72 13.04
N ALA A 66 -3.86 4.65 13.68
CA ALA A 66 -2.66 4.35 14.47
C ALA A 66 -3.05 3.64 15.78
N GLU A 67 -2.32 2.58 16.13
CA GLU A 67 -2.48 1.91 17.44
C GLU A 67 -1.52 2.47 18.50
N GLN A 68 -0.43 3.13 18.08
CA GLN A 68 0.44 3.87 18.99
C GLN A 68 -0.20 5.19 19.47
N SER A 69 0.30 5.70 20.60
CA SER A 69 -0.01 7.05 21.10
C SER A 69 0.82 8.13 20.37
N PRO A 70 0.26 9.31 20.06
CA PRO A 70 -1.15 9.65 20.19
C PRO A 70 -1.99 8.88 19.18
N TYR A 71 -3.17 8.43 19.60
CA TYR A 71 -4.11 7.75 18.72
C TYR A 71 -4.59 8.69 17.62
N THR A 72 -4.32 8.33 16.36
CA THR A 72 -4.82 9.06 15.20
C THR A 72 -5.71 8.16 14.35
N LEU A 73 -6.80 8.75 13.85
CA LEU A 73 -7.68 8.14 12.86
C LEU A 73 -7.84 9.12 11.70
N GLU A 74 -7.34 8.73 10.54
CA GLU A 74 -7.44 9.52 9.32
C GLU A 74 -8.35 8.81 8.33
N SER A 75 -9.13 9.59 7.57
CA SER A 75 -10.09 9.06 6.60
C SER A 75 -9.92 9.74 5.26
N TYR A 76 -9.59 8.95 4.25
CA TYR A 76 -9.32 9.41 2.90
C TYR A 76 -10.42 8.93 1.95
N PRO A 77 -11.10 9.82 1.22
CA PRO A 77 -12.05 9.39 0.21
C PRO A 77 -11.32 8.68 -0.93
N ILE A 78 -11.88 7.58 -1.41
CA ILE A 78 -11.45 6.95 -2.66
C ILE A 78 -12.38 7.47 -3.75
N ASN A 79 -11.83 8.21 -4.70
CA ASN A 79 -12.60 8.89 -5.74
C ASN A 79 -13.26 7.86 -6.67
N TRP A 80 -14.29 8.27 -7.43
CA TRP A 80 -14.98 7.42 -8.42
C TRP A 80 -14.04 6.79 -9.46
N ASN A 81 -12.92 7.44 -9.76
CA ASN A 81 -11.85 6.91 -10.62
C ASN A 81 -10.88 5.94 -9.90
N LYS A 82 -11.23 5.44 -8.70
CA LYS A 82 -10.36 4.66 -7.81
C LYS A 82 -9.01 5.33 -7.51
N LYS A 83 -8.93 6.66 -7.66
CA LYS A 83 -7.75 7.45 -7.32
C LYS A 83 -7.75 7.65 -5.81
N LEU A 84 -6.61 7.39 -5.18
CA LEU A 84 -6.40 7.64 -3.77
C LEU A 84 -5.47 8.86 -3.63
N GLU A 85 -5.88 9.83 -2.84
CA GLU A 85 -5.11 11.03 -2.53
C GLU A 85 -4.90 11.10 -1.01
N ILE A 86 -3.64 11.23 -0.60
CA ILE A 86 -3.23 11.38 0.80
C ILE A 86 -2.67 12.79 0.97
N ARG A 87 -3.12 13.50 2.01
CA ARG A 87 -2.64 14.84 2.37
C ARG A 87 -2.09 14.78 3.78
N TYR A 88 -0.81 15.08 3.93
CA TYR A 88 -0.15 15.15 5.23
C TYR A 88 -0.33 16.54 5.86
N GLN A 89 -0.10 16.62 7.18
CA GLN A 89 -0.29 17.86 7.96
C GLN A 89 0.68 18.97 7.56
N ASP A 90 1.82 18.61 7.00
CA ASP A 90 2.83 19.52 6.43
C ASP A 90 2.40 20.15 5.08
N GLY A 91 1.21 19.80 4.58
CA GLY A 91 0.67 20.25 3.31
C GLY A 91 1.09 19.41 2.10
N ASN A 92 1.95 18.40 2.29
CA ASN A 92 2.35 17.51 1.20
C ASN A 92 1.17 16.65 0.75
N THR A 93 0.98 16.56 -0.56
CA THR A 93 -0.11 15.80 -1.18
C THR A 93 0.45 14.75 -2.13
N TYR A 94 0.00 13.51 -1.96
CA TYR A 94 0.40 12.39 -2.78
C TYR A 94 -0.80 11.72 -3.43
N LYS A 95 -0.68 11.43 -4.73
CA LYS A 95 -1.74 10.81 -5.53
C LYS A 95 -1.28 9.47 -6.06
N MET A 96 -2.01 8.41 -5.74
CA MET A 96 -1.75 7.09 -6.31
C MET A 96 -2.38 6.98 -7.68
N LYS A 97 -1.60 6.50 -8.66
CA LYS A 97 -2.08 6.19 -10.00
C LYS A 97 -1.53 4.85 -10.47
N ARG A 98 -2.32 4.14 -11.28
CA ARG A 98 -1.81 3.04 -12.09
C ARG A 98 -1.05 3.63 -13.28
N THR A 99 0.20 3.23 -13.48
CA THR A 99 1.10 3.82 -14.50
C THR A 99 1.13 3.01 -15.78
N ALA A 100 0.83 1.71 -15.73
CA ALA A 100 0.76 0.84 -16.89
C ALA A 100 -0.61 0.14 -17.01
N VAL A 101 -1.15 0.07 -18.24
CA VAL A 101 -2.43 -0.60 -18.51
C VAL A 101 -2.27 -2.13 -18.52
N PHE A 102 -1.14 -2.63 -19.04
CA PHE A 102 -0.86 -4.07 -19.21
C PHE A 102 -0.03 -4.68 -18.08
N LYS A 103 0.63 -3.87 -17.25
CA LYS A 103 1.38 -4.33 -16.07
C LYS A 103 0.68 -3.84 -14.81
N ALA A 104 0.81 -4.59 -13.72
CA ALA A 104 0.31 -4.17 -12.41
C ALA A 104 1.30 -3.18 -11.78
N GLU A 105 1.46 -2.03 -12.42
CA GLU A 105 2.40 -0.99 -12.02
C GLU A 105 1.65 0.26 -11.55
N TYR A 106 2.11 0.80 -10.43
CA TYR A 106 1.50 1.92 -9.74
C TYR A 106 2.58 2.89 -9.29
N ALA A 107 2.21 4.15 -9.12
CA ALA A 107 3.09 5.14 -8.53
C ALA A 107 2.33 6.07 -7.59
N TRP A 108 2.99 6.48 -6.52
CA TRP A 108 2.65 7.68 -5.79
C TRP A 108 3.33 8.87 -6.46
N LEU A 109 2.52 9.87 -6.82
CA LEU A 109 2.97 11.11 -7.44
C LEU A 109 2.84 12.26 -6.44
N ASP A 110 3.83 13.15 -6.40
CA ASP A 110 3.74 14.40 -5.65
C ASP A 110 2.81 15.43 -6.32
N ALA A 111 2.75 16.63 -5.74
CA ALA A 111 1.97 17.75 -6.27
C ALA A 111 2.38 18.14 -7.70
N GLN A 112 3.66 18.00 -8.05
CA GLN A 112 4.25 18.29 -9.35
C GLN A 112 4.12 17.11 -10.34
N GLN A 113 3.37 16.07 -9.97
CA GLN A 113 3.20 14.83 -10.76
C GLN A 113 4.48 14.02 -10.96
N LYS A 114 5.51 14.24 -10.15
CA LYS A 114 6.73 13.43 -10.17
C LYS A 114 6.54 12.18 -9.30
N PRO A 115 7.00 11.00 -9.76
CA PRO A 115 6.90 9.79 -8.97
C PRO A 115 7.83 9.85 -7.76
N VAL A 116 7.29 9.62 -6.57
CA VAL A 116 8.07 9.49 -5.32
C VAL A 116 8.26 8.03 -4.92
N ILE A 117 7.29 7.17 -5.22
CA ILE A 117 7.34 5.72 -5.01
C ILE A 117 6.75 5.05 -6.25
N SER A 118 7.48 4.12 -6.86
CA SER A 118 6.95 3.21 -7.87
C SER A 118 6.78 1.81 -7.29
N ILE A 119 5.67 1.17 -7.61
CA ILE A 119 5.28 -0.16 -7.15
C ILE A 119 5.03 -1.03 -8.37
N LEU A 120 5.82 -2.08 -8.53
CA LEU A 120 5.62 -3.13 -9.50
C LEU A 120 5.11 -4.38 -8.80
N SER A 121 3.84 -4.72 -9.01
CA SER A 121 3.26 -5.96 -8.50
C SER A 121 3.41 -7.12 -9.49
N ARG A 122 3.62 -8.30 -8.92
CA ARG A 122 3.66 -9.60 -9.59
C ARG A 122 2.63 -10.52 -8.93
N SER A 123 1.35 -10.24 -9.18
CA SER A 123 0.19 -10.96 -8.61
C SER A 123 0.28 -12.49 -8.72
N HIS A 124 0.82 -13.00 -9.82
CA HIS A 124 0.95 -14.44 -10.12
C HIS A 124 2.19 -15.10 -9.47
N SER A 125 3.10 -14.32 -8.89
CA SER A 125 4.27 -14.87 -8.21
C SER A 125 3.91 -15.45 -6.85
N LYS A 126 4.47 -16.62 -6.52
CA LYS A 126 4.16 -17.35 -5.28
C LYS A 126 4.94 -16.82 -4.06
N SER A 127 6.13 -16.25 -4.27
CA SER A 127 7.04 -15.84 -3.19
C SER A 127 7.45 -14.36 -3.30
N GLU A 128 8.09 -13.94 -4.39
CA GLU A 128 8.42 -12.53 -4.65
C GLU A 128 7.24 -11.82 -5.31
N ARG A 129 6.41 -11.14 -4.51
CA ARG A 129 5.17 -10.51 -4.95
C ARG A 129 5.36 -9.19 -5.68
N GLY A 130 6.53 -8.58 -5.60
CA GLY A 130 6.82 -7.38 -6.36
C GLY A 130 8.06 -6.64 -5.91
N LYS A 131 8.28 -5.50 -6.54
CA LYS A 131 9.38 -4.58 -6.24
C LYS A 131 8.83 -3.17 -6.08
N VAL A 132 9.49 -2.41 -5.24
CA VAL A 132 9.15 -1.02 -4.95
C VAL A 132 10.44 -0.20 -5.10
N GLN A 133 10.34 0.94 -5.74
CA GLN A 133 11.43 1.89 -5.88
C GLN A 133 11.03 3.21 -5.24
N ILE A 134 11.88 3.73 -4.37
CA ILE A 134 11.71 5.07 -3.78
C ILE A 134 12.63 6.02 -4.56
N HIS A 135 12.05 7.04 -5.20
CA HIS A 135 12.74 7.95 -6.12
C HIS A 135 13.17 9.27 -5.48
N ALA A 136 12.61 9.60 -4.32
CA ALA A 136 12.94 10.78 -3.55
C ALA A 136 13.64 10.38 -2.24
N THR A 137 14.32 11.34 -1.60
CA THR A 137 14.90 11.10 -0.26
C THR A 137 13.80 10.58 0.67
N PRO A 138 13.97 9.39 1.28
CA PRO A 138 12.94 8.83 2.13
C PRO A 138 12.68 9.74 3.33
N VAL A 139 11.44 10.17 3.48
CA VAL A 139 10.92 10.75 4.73
C VAL A 139 10.12 9.68 5.47
N ALA A 140 9.93 9.85 6.78
CA ALA A 140 9.35 8.83 7.65
C ALA A 140 7.95 8.36 7.17
N GLU A 141 7.24 9.24 6.48
CA GLU A 141 5.89 9.08 5.95
C GLU A 141 5.83 8.13 4.74
N TYR A 142 6.94 7.98 3.99
CA TYR A 142 6.96 7.19 2.75
C TYR A 142 6.72 5.71 2.99
N MET A 143 7.15 5.20 4.14
CA MET A 143 6.88 3.80 4.46
C MET A 143 5.38 3.57 4.65
N LEU A 144 4.68 4.48 5.33
CA LEU A 144 3.22 4.39 5.48
C LEU A 144 2.51 4.56 4.12
N LEU A 145 2.94 5.50 3.28
CA LEU A 145 2.44 5.63 1.89
C LEU A 145 2.65 4.33 1.10
N LEU A 146 3.81 3.70 1.25
CA LEU A 146 4.09 2.42 0.61
C LEU A 146 3.11 1.35 1.08
N MET A 147 2.87 1.23 2.39
CA MET A 147 1.94 0.25 2.95
C MET A 147 0.51 0.49 2.44
N ILE A 148 0.06 1.73 2.40
CA ILE A 148 -1.25 2.13 1.84
C ILE A 148 -1.32 1.79 0.34
N GLY A 149 -0.25 2.06 -0.39
CA GLY A 149 -0.14 1.76 -1.82
C GLY A 149 -0.27 0.26 -2.06
N TRP A 150 0.51 -0.55 -1.36
CA TRP A 150 0.47 -2.01 -1.51
C TRP A 150 -0.87 -2.61 -1.07
N TYR A 151 -1.46 -2.11 0.02
CA TYR A 151 -2.83 -2.45 0.43
C TYR A 151 -3.84 -2.19 -0.69
N THR A 152 -3.70 -1.08 -1.41
CA THR A 152 -4.55 -0.72 -2.56
C THR A 152 -4.34 -1.65 -3.74
N VAL A 153 -3.09 -2.02 -4.04
CA VAL A 153 -2.74 -3.01 -5.07
C VAL A 153 -3.42 -4.34 -4.80
N ILE A 154 -3.28 -4.89 -3.59
CA ILE A 154 -3.86 -6.19 -3.21
C ILE A 154 -5.38 -6.19 -3.47
N HIS A 155 -6.09 -5.16 -3.00
CA HIS A 155 -7.53 -5.08 -3.20
C HIS A 155 -7.94 -4.90 -4.66
N THR A 156 -7.10 -4.24 -5.47
CA THR A 156 -7.37 -4.07 -6.91
C THR A 156 -7.23 -5.40 -7.64
N GLU A 157 -6.20 -6.18 -7.31
CA GLU A 157 -5.99 -7.54 -7.85
C GLU A 157 -7.16 -8.47 -7.50
N GLU A 158 -7.63 -8.45 -6.25
CA GLU A 158 -8.77 -9.26 -5.80
C GLU A 158 -10.06 -8.90 -6.53
N GLN A 159 -10.33 -7.60 -6.73
CA GLN A 159 -11.49 -7.15 -7.50
C GLN A 159 -11.42 -7.61 -8.96
N SER A 160 -10.25 -7.54 -9.60
CA SER A 160 -10.08 -8.01 -10.97
C SER A 160 -10.28 -9.52 -11.10
N ALA A 161 -9.78 -10.31 -10.14
CA ALA A 161 -9.96 -11.76 -10.15
C ALA A 161 -11.43 -12.17 -9.94
N ALA A 162 -12.15 -11.47 -9.06
CA ALA A 162 -13.56 -11.75 -8.81
C ALA A 162 -14.44 -11.50 -10.06
N VAL A 163 -14.18 -10.43 -10.81
CA VAL A 163 -14.89 -10.14 -12.07
C VAL A 163 -14.71 -11.28 -13.08
N ILE A 164 -13.47 -11.75 -13.27
CA ILE A 164 -13.16 -12.86 -14.20
C ILE A 164 -13.84 -14.16 -13.77
N ALA A 165 -13.91 -14.45 -12.46
CA ALA A 165 -14.56 -15.67 -11.97
C ALA A 165 -16.10 -15.64 -12.08
N SER A 166 -16.68 -14.44 -12.22
CA SER A 166 -18.13 -14.23 -12.36
C SER A 166 -18.64 -14.12 -13.80
N THR A 167 -17.72 -14.10 -14.77
CA THR A 167 -17.99 -14.10 -16.22
C THR A 167 -17.77 -15.48 -16.81
#